data_AF-A0AAN8F3R7-F1
#
_entry.id   AF-A0AAN8F3R7-F1
#
_cell.length_a   1.000
_cell.length_b   1.000
_cell.length_c   1.000
_cell.angle_alpha   90.00
_cell.angle_beta   90.00
_cell.angle_gamma   90.00
#
_symmetry.space_group_name_H-M   'P 1'
#
loop_
_entity.id
_entity.type
_entity.pdbx_description
1 polymer ?
#
loop_
_entity_poly.entity_id
_entity_poly.type
_entity_poly.pdbx_seq_one_letter_code
_entity_poly.pdbx_strand_id
1 'polypeptide(L)'
;MLCRMYNACGSCGSGSSLYDQYDINAHGMNHNRVKVEDALSYLDQVKTQFADQPNVYTQFLDIMKDFKSQAIDTPGVITRVSRLFHGRSALIIGFNTFLPPGFEVQVVGSKITITEPSGNKQVI
;
A
#
# COMPACT_ATOMS: atom_id res chain seq x y z
N MET A 1 6.88 6.73 1.16
CA MET A 1 6.71 5.53 0.30
C MET A 1 5.31 5.48 -0.34
N LEU A 2 4.25 5.87 0.37
CA LEU A 2 2.88 5.94 -0.15
C LEU A 2 2.73 6.80 -1.43
N CYS A 3 3.30 8.01 -1.46
CA CYS A 3 3.29 8.82 -2.70
C CYS A 3 4.02 8.13 -3.87
N ARG A 4 4.99 7.26 -3.59
CA ARG A 4 5.70 6.50 -4.64
C ARG A 4 4.89 5.30 -5.13
N MET A 5 4.09 4.64 -4.28
CA MET A 5 3.12 3.62 -4.70
C MET A 5 2.11 4.18 -5.70
N TYR A 6 1.56 5.37 -5.43
CA TYR A 6 0.62 6.02 -6.33
C TYR A 6 1.25 6.34 -7.69
N ASN A 7 2.47 6.88 -7.72
CA ASN A 7 3.17 7.16 -8.97
C ASN A 7 3.63 5.88 -9.71
N ALA A 8 3.91 4.78 -9.00
CA ALA A 8 4.25 3.49 -9.63
C ALA A 8 3.06 2.89 -10.38
N CYS A 9 1.84 3.02 -9.85
CA CYS A 9 0.62 2.62 -10.56
C CYS A 9 0.30 3.52 -11.77
N GLY A 10 0.60 4.82 -11.69
CA GLY A 10 0.29 5.79 -12.74
C GLY A 10 1.11 5.65 -14.02
N SER A 11 2.02 4.68 -14.09
CA SER A 11 2.91 4.46 -15.24
C SER A 11 2.82 3.03 -15.78
N CYS A 12 1.60 2.50 -15.95
CA CYS A 12 1.38 1.35 -16.84
C CYS A 12 0.58 1.79 -18.08
N GLY A 13 1.22 2.60 -18.92
CA GLY A 13 0.67 3.06 -20.18
C GLY A 13 1.69 2.89 -21.31
N SER A 14 1.55 1.79 -22.05
CA SER A 14 2.04 1.53 -23.41
C SER A 14 3.43 0.91 -23.56
N GLY A 15 3.47 -0.37 -23.89
CA GLY A 15 4.70 -1.10 -24.28
C GLY A 15 4.46 -2.61 -24.35
N SER A 16 3.86 -3.04 -25.45
CA SER A 16 3.60 -4.42 -25.85
C SER A 16 4.80 -5.37 -25.79
N SER A 17 4.49 -6.65 -25.55
CA SER A 17 5.33 -7.85 -25.71
C SER A 17 6.14 -8.28 -24.50
N LEU A 18 5.72 -9.41 -23.89
CA LEU A 18 6.51 -10.48 -23.26
C LEU A 18 5.83 -11.02 -22.00
N TYR A 19 4.82 -11.87 -22.24
CA TYR A 19 4.73 -13.10 -21.46
C TYR A 19 5.87 -14.00 -21.92
N ASP A 20 7.09 -13.76 -21.43
CA ASP A 20 8.22 -14.69 -21.42
C ASP A 20 9.39 -13.99 -20.75
N GLN A 21 9.50 -14.09 -19.42
CA GLN A 21 10.78 -14.14 -18.69
C GLN A 21 10.51 -14.37 -17.19
N TYR A 22 10.12 -15.60 -16.82
CA TYR A 22 10.51 -16.10 -15.49
C TYR A 22 12.02 -16.38 -15.56
N ASP A 23 12.73 -15.98 -14.51
CA ASP A 23 14.20 -16.04 -14.30
C ASP A 23 15.01 -14.82 -14.79
N ILE A 24 15.34 -13.92 -13.85
CA ILE A 24 16.59 -13.16 -13.88
C ILE A 24 17.15 -13.05 -12.46
N ASN A 25 18.19 -13.84 -12.21
CA ASN A 25 19.24 -13.49 -11.26
C ASN A 25 19.78 -12.08 -11.58
N ALA A 26 19.44 -11.06 -10.79
CA ALA A 26 20.03 -9.72 -10.91
C ALA A 26 20.57 -9.24 -9.56
N HIS A 27 21.85 -9.49 -9.34
CA HIS A 27 22.64 -8.82 -8.31
C HIS A 27 23.08 -7.44 -8.83
N GLY A 28 22.76 -6.39 -8.06
CA GLY A 28 23.54 -5.15 -8.04
C GLY A 28 23.18 -4.07 -9.04
N MET A 29 22.21 -3.22 -8.69
CA MET A 29 22.22 -1.74 -8.87
C MET A 29 20.82 -1.16 -8.61
N ASN A 30 20.19 -1.33 -7.43
CA ASN A 30 18.98 -0.54 -7.10
C ASN A 30 18.40 -0.74 -5.68
N HIS A 31 18.88 -0.02 -4.66
CA HIS A 31 18.13 0.07 -3.40
C HIS A 31 16.76 0.77 -3.54
N ASN A 32 16.48 1.31 -4.73
CA ASN A 32 15.24 1.99 -5.07
C ASN A 32 14.22 1.10 -5.81
N ARG A 33 14.64 -0.01 -6.47
CA ARG A 33 13.74 -0.95 -7.17
C ARG A 33 13.08 -1.93 -6.21
N VAL A 34 13.81 -2.47 -5.24
CA VAL A 34 13.27 -3.43 -4.26
C VAL A 34 12.01 -2.86 -3.59
N LYS A 35 12.07 -1.59 -3.16
CA LYS A 35 10.93 -0.87 -2.55
C LYS A 35 9.75 -0.61 -3.49
N VAL A 36 9.99 -0.54 -4.80
CA VAL A 36 8.94 -0.34 -5.82
C VAL A 36 8.31 -1.69 -6.20
N GLU A 37 9.10 -2.76 -6.24
CA GLU A 37 8.62 -4.12 -6.44
C GLU A 37 7.71 -4.57 -5.28
N ASP A 38 8.08 -4.26 -4.03
CA ASP A 38 7.22 -4.49 -2.86
C ASP A 38 5.88 -3.73 -2.96
N ALA A 39 5.94 -2.47 -3.42
CA ALA A 39 4.77 -1.63 -3.65
C ALA A 39 3.83 -2.19 -4.72
N LEU A 40 4.38 -2.66 -5.84
CA LEU A 40 3.63 -3.28 -6.93
C LEU A 40 3.04 -4.63 -6.50
N SER A 41 3.81 -5.44 -5.77
CA SER A 41 3.34 -6.71 -5.22
C SER A 41 2.16 -6.51 -4.25
N TYR A 42 2.20 -5.48 -3.41
CA TYR A 42 1.07 -5.12 -2.56
C TYR A 42 -0.16 -4.69 -3.38
N LEU A 43 0.04 -3.86 -4.41
CA LEU A 43 -1.05 -3.45 -5.31
C LEU A 43 -1.66 -4.64 -6.05
N ASP A 44 -0.83 -5.60 -6.49
CA ASP A 44 -1.28 -6.83 -7.14
C ASP A 44 -2.08 -7.71 -6.20
N GLN A 45 -1.63 -7.87 -4.95
CA GLN A 45 -2.39 -8.58 -3.92
C GLN A 45 -3.76 -7.93 -3.67
N VAL A 46 -3.83 -6.61 -3.53
CA VAL A 46 -5.11 -5.89 -3.40
C VAL A 46 -5.98 -6.12 -4.62
N LYS A 47 -5.42 -6.02 -5.83
CA LYS A 47 -6.15 -6.19 -7.09
C LYS A 47 -6.68 -7.62 -7.26
N THR A 48 -5.89 -8.63 -6.94
CA THR A 48 -6.29 -10.05 -6.97
C THR A 48 -7.34 -10.35 -5.92
N GLN A 49 -7.14 -9.84 -4.69
CA GLN A 49 -8.07 -10.02 -3.58
C GLN A 49 -9.43 -9.39 -3.85
N PHE A 50 -9.44 -8.20 -4.46
CA PHE A 50 -10.65 -7.46 -4.83
C PHE A 50 -10.91 -7.47 -6.34
N ALA A 51 -10.53 -8.55 -7.04
CA ALA A 51 -10.72 -8.66 -8.49
C ALA A 51 -12.20 -8.55 -8.89
N ASP A 52 -13.09 -9.04 -8.03
CA ASP A 52 -14.55 -8.96 -8.16
C ASP A 52 -15.11 -7.55 -7.87
N GLN A 53 -14.33 -6.69 -7.19
CA GLN A 53 -14.75 -5.39 -6.70
C GLN A 53 -13.79 -4.28 -7.15
N PRO A 54 -13.83 -3.86 -8.44
CA PRO A 54 -12.96 -2.82 -8.96
C PRO A 54 -13.13 -1.46 -8.22
N ASN A 55 -14.31 -1.20 -7.66
CA ASN A 55 -14.58 -0.01 -6.85
C ASN A 55 -13.69 0.10 -5.61
N VAL A 56 -13.26 -1.03 -5.04
CA VAL A 56 -12.35 -1.03 -3.88
C VAL A 56 -10.98 -0.51 -4.30
N TYR A 57 -10.47 -0.99 -5.43
CA TYR A 57 -9.19 -0.53 -5.97
C TYR A 57 -9.21 0.97 -6.30
N THR A 58 -10.29 1.46 -6.93
CA THR A 58 -10.45 2.89 -7.23
C THR A 58 -10.48 3.74 -5.95
N GLN A 59 -11.23 3.33 -4.93
CA GLN A 59 -11.25 4.05 -3.64
C GLN A 59 -9.89 4.05 -2.95
N PHE A 60 -9.13 2.95 -3.03
CA PHE A 60 -7.77 2.90 -2.50
C PHE A 60 -6.87 3.96 -3.16
N LEU A 61 -6.96 4.10 -4.49
CA LEU A 61 -6.21 5.11 -5.24
C LEU A 61 -6.63 6.54 -4.88
N ASP A 62 -7.92 6.77 -4.62
CA ASP A 62 -8.44 8.08 -4.19
C ASP A 62 -7.88 8.47 -2.81
N ILE A 63 -7.85 7.54 -1.86
CA ILE A 63 -7.22 7.74 -0.55
C ILE A 63 -5.72 8.04 -0.69
N MET A 64 -5.02 7.29 -1.56
CA MET A 64 -3.60 7.51 -1.85
C MET A 64 -3.33 8.89 -2.47
N LYS A 65 -4.27 9.38 -3.30
CA LYS A 65 -4.23 10.70 -3.91
C LYS A 65 -4.45 11.79 -2.85
N ASP A 66 -5.42 11.64 -1.97
CA ASP A 66 -5.66 12.58 -0.87
C ASP A 66 -4.44 12.69 0.04
N PHE A 67 -3.80 11.56 0.36
CA PHE A 67 -2.54 11.57 1.11
C PHE A 67 -1.42 12.28 0.35
N LYS A 68 -1.28 12.02 -0.96
CA LYS A 68 -0.31 12.72 -1.83
C LYS A 68 -0.55 14.24 -1.87
N SER A 69 -1.81 14.66 -1.86
CA SER A 69 -2.22 16.06 -1.82
C SER A 69 -2.11 16.68 -0.41
N GLN A 70 -1.67 15.92 0.59
CA GLN A 70 -1.68 16.32 2.00
C GLN A 70 -3.07 16.71 2.51
N ALA A 71 -4.14 16.20 1.88
CA ALA A 71 -5.52 16.41 2.32
C ALA A 71 -5.85 15.55 3.55
N ILE A 72 -5.15 14.42 3.71
CA ILE A 72 -5.24 13.53 4.87
C ILE A 72 -3.84 13.18 5.38
N ASP A 73 -3.67 13.11 6.70
CA ASP A 73 -2.43 12.70 7.35
C ASP A 73 -2.24 11.17 7.38
N THR A 74 -1.06 10.72 7.82
CA THR A 74 -0.71 9.30 8.02
C THR A 74 -1.78 8.50 8.79
N PRO A 75 -2.31 8.96 9.95
CA PRO A 75 -3.40 8.25 10.62
C PRO A 75 -4.72 8.28 9.82
N GLY A 76 -4.96 9.35 9.06
CA GLY A 76 -6.14 9.50 8.21
C GLY A 76 -6.16 8.49 7.04
N VAL A 77 -5.03 8.33 6.34
CA VAL A 77 -4.90 7.33 5.27
C VAL A 77 -5.07 5.92 5.82
N ILE A 78 -4.47 5.59 6.98
CA ILE A 78 -4.60 4.26 7.59
C ILE A 78 -6.07 4.00 7.96
N THR A 79 -6.77 4.97 8.55
CA THR A 79 -8.19 4.84 8.91
C THR A 79 -9.06 4.55 7.69
N ARG A 80 -8.82 5.24 6.57
CA ARG A 80 -9.58 5.04 5.34
C ARG A 80 -9.27 3.71 4.68
N VAL A 81 -8.00 3.32 4.60
CA VAL A 81 -7.54 2.03 4.06
C VAL A 81 -8.06 0.86 4.89
N SER A 82 -8.07 1.01 6.22
CA SER A 82 -8.67 0.07 7.16
C SER A 82 -10.12 -0.25 6.84
N ARG A 83 -10.95 0.81 6.70
CA ARG A 83 -12.38 0.66 6.42
C ARG A 83 -12.60 0.05 5.05
N LEU A 84 -11.75 0.41 4.09
CA LEU A 84 -11.80 -0.10 2.73
C LEU A 84 -11.45 -1.59 2.66
N PHE A 85 -10.46 -2.03 3.44
CA PHE A 85 -10.03 -3.43 3.54
C PHE A 85 -10.60 -4.15 4.76
N HIS A 86 -11.78 -3.71 5.22
CA HIS A 86 -12.42 -4.30 6.38
C HIS A 86 -12.63 -5.81 6.16
N GLY A 87 -12.18 -6.63 7.12
CA GLY A 87 -12.17 -8.09 7.02
C GLY A 87 -10.91 -8.70 6.39
N ARG A 88 -9.97 -7.89 5.86
CA ARG A 88 -8.68 -8.36 5.34
C ARG A 88 -7.50 -7.76 6.12
N SER A 89 -7.31 -8.27 7.34
CA SER A 89 -6.22 -7.86 8.24
C SER A 89 -4.84 -8.01 7.61
N ALA A 90 -4.60 -9.02 6.77
CA ALA A 90 -3.33 -9.23 6.08
C ALA A 90 -2.91 -8.04 5.20
N LEU A 91 -3.85 -7.41 4.50
CA LEU A 91 -3.57 -6.24 3.67
C LEU A 91 -3.26 -5.02 4.53
N ILE A 92 -3.97 -4.85 5.65
CA ILE A 92 -3.72 -3.74 6.58
C ILE A 92 -2.35 -3.89 7.25
N ILE A 93 -1.99 -5.11 7.66
CA ILE A 93 -0.68 -5.40 8.26
C ILE A 93 0.44 -5.20 7.22
N GLY A 94 0.23 -5.63 5.97
CA GLY A 94 1.15 -5.37 4.86
C GLY A 94 1.40 -3.87 4.62
N PHE A 95 0.50 -3.00 5.06
CA PHE A 95 0.68 -1.55 4.99
C PHE A 95 1.82 -1.03 5.87
N ASN A 96 2.20 -1.73 6.95
CA ASN A 96 3.31 -1.33 7.82
C ASN A 96 4.63 -1.15 7.08
N THR A 97 4.92 -2.00 6.10
CA THR A 97 6.14 -1.91 5.30
C THR A 97 6.24 -0.61 4.51
N PHE A 98 5.10 0.06 4.27
CA PHE A 98 5.04 1.35 3.57
C PHE A 98 4.99 2.56 4.50
N LEU A 99 4.84 2.33 5.81
CA LEU A 99 4.91 3.36 6.82
C LEU A 99 6.38 3.67 7.16
N PRO A 100 6.74 4.94 7.40
CA PRO A 100 8.05 5.29 7.89
C PRO A 100 8.30 4.66 9.28
N PRO A 101 9.58 4.39 9.64
CA PRO A 101 9.91 3.77 10.92
C PRO A 101 9.34 4.58 12.08
N GLY A 102 8.68 3.88 13.00
CA GLY A 102 8.01 4.44 14.18
C GLY A 102 6.50 4.67 14.00
N PHE A 103 5.97 4.61 12.78
CA PHE A 103 4.53 4.43 12.57
C PHE A 103 4.22 2.95 12.41
N GLU A 104 3.43 2.40 13.32
CA GLU A 104 2.97 1.01 13.24
C GLU A 104 1.44 0.93 13.24
N VAL A 105 0.88 0.21 12.29
CA VAL A 105 -0.51 -0.21 12.27
C VAL A 105 -0.62 -1.66 12.74
N GLN A 106 -1.47 -1.91 13.73
CA GLN A 106 -1.77 -3.25 14.23
C GLN A 106 -3.27 -3.49 14.16
N VAL A 107 -3.66 -4.70 13.75
CA VAL A 107 -5.06 -5.14 13.74
C VAL A 107 -5.25 -6.12 14.89
N VAL A 108 -6.06 -5.76 15.88
CA VAL A 108 -6.36 -6.57 17.06
C VAL A 108 -7.84 -6.90 17.07
N GLY A 109 -8.19 -8.10 16.58
CA GLY A 109 -9.57 -8.50 16.37
C GLY A 109 -10.25 -7.62 15.32
N SER A 110 -11.21 -6.81 15.74
CA SER A 110 -11.93 -5.83 14.90
C SER A 110 -11.41 -4.39 15.05
N LYS A 111 -10.44 -4.15 15.94
CA LYS A 111 -9.92 -2.82 16.26
C LYS A 111 -8.58 -2.60 15.59
N ILE A 112 -8.30 -1.37 15.18
CA ILE A 112 -7.02 -1.03 14.57
C ILE A 112 -6.31 -0.01 15.43
N THR A 113 -5.08 -0.34 15.80
CA THR A 113 -4.24 0.51 16.63
C THR A 113 -3.13 1.10 15.77
N ILE A 114 -3.07 2.42 15.70
CA ILE A 114 -1.98 3.16 15.09
C ILE A 114 -1.07 3.62 16.23
N THR A 115 0.19 3.22 16.17
CA THR A 115 1.24 3.71 17.07
C THR A 115 2.06 4.74 16.31
N GLU A 116 2.16 5.94 16.86
CA GLU A 116 2.97 7.04 16.36
C GLU A 116 4.40 6.96 16.94
N PRO A 117 5.42 7.49 16.24
CA PRO A 117 6.81 7.49 16.72
C PRO A 117 6.99 8.28 18.02
N SER A 118 6.05 9.18 18.32
CA SER A 118 5.99 9.93 19.57
C SER A 118 5.52 9.09 20.77
N GLY A 119 5.10 7.83 20.56
CA GLY A 119 4.57 6.94 21.59
C GLY A 119 3.05 7.01 21.78
N ASN A 120 2.36 7.87 21.03
CA ASN A 120 0.90 7.98 21.06
C ASN A 120 0.26 6.80 20.33
N LYS A 121 -0.77 6.19 20.93
CA LYS A 121 -1.55 5.11 20.34
C LYS A 121 -2.97 5.56 20.09
N GLN A 122 -3.38 5.58 18.84
CA GLN A 122 -4.76 5.83 18.44
C GLN A 122 -5.44 4.53 18.06
N VAL A 123 -6.57 4.24 18.70
CA VAL A 123 -7.41 3.08 18.38
C VAL A 123 -8.60 3.54 17.57
N ILE A 124 -8.84 2.85 16.46
CA ILE A 124 -9.89 3.10 15.48
C ILE A 124 -10.91 1.97 15.49
#